data_AF-A0A6L3N597-F1
#
_entry.id   AF-A0A6L3N597-F1
#
_cell.length_a   1.000
_cell.length_b   1.000
_cell.length_c   1.000
_cell.angle_alpha   90.00
_cell.angle_beta   90.00
_cell.angle_gamma   90.00
#
_symmetry.space_group_name_H-M   'P 1'
#
loop_
_entity.id
_entity.type
_entity.pdbx_description
1 polymer ?
#
loop_
_entity_poly.entity_id
_entity_poly.type
_entity_poly.pdbx_seq_one_letter_code
_entity_poly.pdbx_strand_id
1 'polypeptide(L)' 'GQGVALGRLALVAPMLADGRLAVLGPHSQALSDAYGYWLFRHDPAPRREVADVRDWILAEAAECDAAIRAYDAARR' A
#
# COMPACT_ATOMS: atom_id res chain seq x y z
N GLY A 1 19.14 13.34 3.09
CA GLY A 1 18.22 13.27 4.23
C GLY A 1 17.92 14.66 4.72
N GLN A 2 16.78 15.24 4.31
CA GLN A 2 16.34 16.58 4.74
C GLN A 2 15.52 16.55 6.04
N GLY A 3 15.30 15.36 6.62
CA GLY A 3 14.55 15.19 7.88
C GLY A 3 13.78 13.87 7.95
N VAL A 4 12.77 13.85 8.80
CA VAL A 4 11.83 12.73 9.04
C VAL A 4 10.50 13.03 8.35
N ALA A 5 9.85 12.00 7.80
CA ALA A 5 8.52 12.11 7.20
C ALA A 5 7.60 11.02 7.73
N LEU A 6 6.29 11.32 7.79
CA LEU A 6 5.24 10.32 7.94
C LEU A 6 4.73 9.96 6.55
N GLY A 7 4.89 8.70 6.15
CA GLY A 7 4.50 8.22 4.83
C GLY A 7 3.61 6.99 4.92
N ARG A 8 2.80 6.77 3.88
CA ARG A 8 2.11 5.49 3.71
C ARG A 8 3.12 4.43 3.30
N LEU A 9 3.08 3.28 3.96
CA LEU A 9 4.02 2.20 3.70
C LEU A 9 4.03 1.80 2.22
N ALA A 10 2.87 1.70 1.58
CA ALA A 10 2.73 1.44 0.14
C ALA A 10 3.60 2.35 -0.75
N LEU A 11 3.79 3.61 -0.37
CA LEU A 11 4.51 4.60 -1.18
C LEU A 11 6.03 4.60 -0.92
N VAL A 12 6.44 4.15 0.27
CA VAL A 12 7.85 4.20 0.71
C VAL A 12 8.51 2.82 0.78
N ALA A 13 7.74 1.73 0.63
CA ALA A 13 8.23 0.36 0.72
C ALA A 13 9.43 0.06 -0.20
N PRO A 14 9.45 0.47 -1.48
CA PRO A 14 10.63 0.25 -2.32
C PRO A 14 11.87 0.97 -1.78
N MET A 15 11.70 2.19 -1.27
CA MET A 15 12.81 2.97 -0.69
C MET A 15 13.31 2.37 0.63
N LEU A 16 12.44 1.72 1.40
CA LEU A 16 12.80 0.96 2.59
C LEU A 16 13.57 -0.32 2.22
N ALA A 17 13.08 -1.05 1.21
CA ALA A 17 13.76 -2.25 0.69
C ALA A 17 15.17 -1.92 0.15
N ASP A 18 15.30 -0.78 -0.54
CA ASP A 18 16.57 -0.28 -1.07
C ASP A 18 17.50 0.33 0.01
N GLY A 19 17.05 0.45 1.27
CA GLY A 19 17.79 1.11 2.35
C GLY A 19 17.96 2.63 2.18
N ARG A 20 17.23 3.24 1.23
CA ARG A 20 17.19 4.69 1.02
C ARG A 20 16.44 5.43 2.12
N LEU A 21 15.55 4.73 2.82
CA LEU A 21 14.84 5.19 4.01
C LEU A 21 15.03 4.19 5.16
N ALA A 22 14.90 4.69 6.39
CA ALA A 22 14.88 3.88 7.59
C ALA A 22 13.70 4.31 8.48
N VAL A 23 13.11 3.35 9.17
CA VAL A 23 11.99 3.62 10.08
C VAL A 23 12.49 3.95 11.48
N LEU A 24 11.90 4.99 12.08
CA LEU A 24 12.26 5.51 13.40
C LEU A 24 11.23 5.13 14.48
N GLY A 25 11.70 4.60 15.61
CA GLY A 25 10.92 4.35 16.84
C GLY A 25 10.01 3.09 16.82
N PRO A 26 9.50 2.67 18.00
CA PRO A 26 8.42 1.69 18.10
C PRO A 26 7.07 2.36 17.79
N HIS A 27 6.23 1.71 16.98
CA HIS A 27 4.92 2.26 16.63
C HIS A 27 3.89 1.94 17.72
N SER A 28 3.37 2.97 18.39
CA SER A 28 2.06 2.87 19.05
C SER A 28 1.04 2.51 17.97
N GLN A 29 0.17 1.53 18.26
CA GLN A 29 -0.90 1.01 17.40
C GLN A 29 -1.36 2.01 16.34
N ALA A 30 -1.24 1.62 15.07
CA ALA A 30 -1.71 2.40 13.94
C ALA A 30 -3.09 2.98 14.24
N LEU A 31 -3.22 4.31 14.19
CA LEU A 31 -4.52 4.98 14.18
C LEU A 31 -5.34 4.29 13.09
N SER A 32 -6.48 3.69 13.47
CA SER A 32 -7.29 2.90 12.54
C SER A 32 -7.55 3.72 11.27
N ASP A 33 -7.18 3.16 10.13
CA ASP A 33 -7.27 3.76 8.80
C ASP A 33 -8.62 4.43 8.57
N ALA A 34 -8.68 5.77 8.71
CA ALA A 34 -9.81 6.56 8.23
C ALA A 34 -9.74 6.80 6.71
N TYR A 35 -8.70 6.31 6.03
CA TYR A 35 -8.36 6.69 4.66
C TYR A 35 -7.89 5.47 3.85
N GLY A 36 -8.70 5.07 2.86
CA GLY A 36 -8.41 3.99 1.91
C GLY A 36 -8.43 4.44 0.45
N TYR A 37 -8.21 3.49 -0.46
CA TYR A 37 -8.34 3.67 -1.89
C TYR A 37 -9.56 2.89 -2.40
N TRP A 38 -10.33 3.47 -3.31
CA TRP A 38 -11.52 2.84 -3.90
C TRP A 38 -11.39 2.77 -5.42
N LEU A 39 -11.69 1.60 -5.97
CA LEU A 39 -11.82 1.39 -7.41
C LEU A 39 -13.30 1.44 -7.80
N PHE A 40 -13.73 2.56 -8.39
CA PHE A 40 -15.11 2.73 -8.83
C PHE A 40 -15.35 2.08 -10.18
N ARG A 41 -16.42 1.29 -10.29
CA ARG A 41 -16.95 0.79 -11.56
C ARG A 41 -18.21 1.55 -11.93
N HIS A 42 -18.20 2.19 -13.09
CA HIS A 42 -19.37 2.88 -13.62
C HIS A 42 -20.31 1.92 -14.36
N ASP A 43 -19.75 1.08 -15.24
CA ASP A 43 -20.50 0.13 -16.05
C ASP A 43 -20.48 -1.27 -15.38
N PRO A 44 -21.64 -1.91 -15.14
CA PRO A 44 -21.70 -3.29 -14.64
C PRO A 44 -21.21 -4.34 -15.66
N ALA A 45 -21.19 -4.03 -16.96
CA ALA A 45 -20.73 -4.90 -18.04
C ALA A 45 -19.66 -4.20 -18.89
N PRO A 46 -18.48 -3.89 -18.31
CA PRO A 46 -17.44 -3.15 -19.02
C PRO A 46 -16.87 -3.96 -20.18
N ARG A 47 -16.29 -3.25 -21.16
CA ARG A 47 -15.50 -3.88 -22.23
C ARG A 47 -14.40 -4.78 -21.64
N ARG A 48 -14.04 -5.84 -22.36
CA ARG A 48 -13.07 -6.85 -21.90
C ARG A 48 -11.78 -6.23 -21.38
N GLU A 49 -11.23 -5.25 -22.10
CA GLU A 49 -9.97 -4.59 -21.73
C GLU A 49 -10.08 -3.83 -20.41
N VAL A 50 -11.25 -3.25 -20.12
CA VAL A 50 -11.51 -2.55 -18.85
C VAL A 50 -11.65 -3.55 -17.70
N ALA A 51 -12.26 -4.71 -17.96
CA ALA A 51 -12.31 -5.80 -16.98
C ALA A 51 -10.90 -6.35 -16.69
N ASP A 52 -10.08 -6.54 -17.72
CA ASP A 52 -8.69 -7.00 -17.59
C ASP A 52 -7.87 -6.01 -16.73
N VAL A 53 -7.98 -4.70 -16.97
CA VAL A 53 -7.28 -3.67 -16.16
C VAL A 53 -7.79 -3.64 -14.71
N ARG A 54 -9.10 -3.75 -14.50
CA ARG A 54 -9.69 -3.83 -13.16
C ARG A 54 -9.11 -5.01 -12.38
N ASP A 55 -9.08 -6.18 -13.00
CA ASP A 55 -8.61 -7.40 -12.37
C ASP A 55 -7.11 -7.32 -12.04
N TRP A 56 -6.33 -6.73 -12.94
CA TRP A 56 -4.94 -6.44 -12.68
C TRP A 56 -4.75 -5.47 -11.50
N ILE A 57 -5.47 -4.34 -11.44
CA ILE A 57 -5.38 -3.39 -10.30
C ILE A 57 -5.70 -4.08 -8.97
N LEU A 58 -6.71 -4.96 -8.95
CA LEU A 58 -7.08 -5.70 -7.75
C LEU A 58 -5.98 -6.68 -7.32
N ALA A 59 -5.31 -7.34 -8.26
CA ALA A 59 -4.18 -8.22 -7.97
C ALA A 59 -3.00 -7.44 -7.38
N GLU A 60 -2.60 -6.32 -8.00
CA GLU A 60 -1.53 -5.45 -7.51
C GLU A 60 -1.84 -4.90 -6.11
N ALA A 61 -3.09 -4.51 -5.86
CA ALA A 61 -3.52 -4.03 -4.55
C ALA A 61 -3.43 -5.13 -3.47
N ALA A 62 -3.75 -6.38 -3.82
CA ALA A 62 -3.63 -7.51 -2.91
C ALA A 62 -2.17 -7.84 -2.58
N GLU A 63 -1.27 -7.79 -3.57
CA GLU A 63 0.16 -7.95 -3.36
C GLU A 63 0.74 -6.85 -2.46
N CYS A 64 0.29 -5.61 -2.67
CA CYS A 64 0.67 -4.47 -1.83
C CYS A 64 0.17 -4.63 -0.38
N ASP A 65 -1.09 -5.05 -0.16
CA ASP A 65 -1.62 -5.32 1.19
C ASP A 65 -0.83 -6.42 1.89
N ALA A 66 -0.47 -7.49 1.18
CA ALA A 66 0.36 -8.57 1.71
C ALA A 66 1.75 -8.05 2.14
N ALA A 67 2.39 -7.21 1.33
CA ALA A 67 3.68 -6.60 1.67
C ALA A 67 3.58 -5.70 2.92
N ILE A 68 2.51 -4.91 3.02
CA ILE A 68 2.24 -4.05 4.18
C ILE A 68 2.09 -4.88 5.46
N ARG A 69 1.26 -5.94 5.41
CA ARG A 69 1.05 -6.83 6.56
C ARG A 69 2.31 -7.58 6.97
N ALA A 70 3.11 -8.03 6.00
CA ALA A 70 4.37 -8.71 6.26
C ALA A 70 5.36 -7.78 6.98
N TYR A 71 5.43 -6.51 6.56
CA TYR A 71 6.25 -5.51 7.21
C TYR A 71 5.80 -5.25 8.66
N ASP A 72 4.49 -5.12 8.90
CA ASP A 72 3.94 -4.94 10.25
C ASP A 72 4.21 -6.16 11.15
N ALA A 73 4.13 -7.37 10.60
CA ALA A 73 4.38 -8.61 11.33
C ALA A 73 5.86 -8.78 11.69
N ALA A 74 6.78 -8.44 10.78
CA ALA A 74 8.23 -8.52 11.02
C ALA A 74 8.75 -7.55 12.10
N ARG A 75 7.89 -6.61 12.53
CA ARG A 75 8.26 -5.51 13.43
C ARG A 75 7.54 -5.58 14.79
N ARG A 76 6.70 -6.61 15.03
CA ARG A 76 6.18 -6.98 16.36
C ARG A 76 7.14 -7.93 17.08
#